data_AF-A0A8I0KYM6-F1
#
_entry.id   AF-A0A8I0KYM6-F1
#
_cell.length_a   1.000
_cell.length_b   1.000
_cell.length_c   1.000
_cell.angle_alpha   90.00
_cell.angle_beta   90.00
_cell.angle_gamma   90.00
#
_symmetry.space_group_name_H-M   'P 1'
#
loop_
_entity.id
_entity.type
_entity.pdbx_description
1 polymer ?
#
loop_
_entity_poly.entity_id
_entity_poly.type
_entity_poly.pdbx_seq_one_letter_code
_entity_poly.pdbx_strand_id
1 'polypeptide(L)' 'MRPLRTQLDIFEHDPARLAKANRVAAETALRDVQFSATERQERHDYYLGEALRLEALARQCKPAPARRRTTRQTGATPR' A
#
# COMPACT_ATOMS: atom_id res chain seq x y z
N MET A 1 28.21 11.03 -13.76
CA MET A 1 27.16 11.33 -12.76
C MET A 1 26.05 10.29 -12.87
N ARG A 2 25.79 9.52 -11.81
CA ARG A 2 24.61 8.62 -11.76
C ARG A 2 23.38 9.47 -11.43
N PRO A 3 22.24 9.33 -12.14
CA PRO A 3 21.03 10.03 -11.74
C PRO A 3 20.59 9.51 -10.37
N LEU A 4 20.29 10.43 -9.44
CA LEU A 4 19.70 10.11 -8.14
C LEU A 4 18.30 9.49 -8.35
N ARG A 5 18.24 8.16 -8.57
CA ARG A 5 16.99 7.39 -8.74
C ARG A 5 16.34 7.03 -7.40
N THR A 6 16.37 7.93 -6.45
CA THR A 6 15.63 7.80 -5.19
C THR A 6 15.01 9.15 -4.88
N GLN A 7 14.14 9.61 -5.78
CA GLN A 7 13.00 10.40 -5.34
C GLN A 7 12.27 9.50 -4.34
N LEU A 8 12.47 9.77 -3.04
CA LEU A 8 11.68 9.18 -1.99
C LEU A 8 10.24 9.53 -2.36
N ASP A 9 9.49 8.55 -2.84
CA ASP A 9 8.08 8.75 -3.14
C ASP A 9 7.34 8.80 -1.79
N ILE A 10 7.54 9.92 -1.09
CA ILE A 10 6.98 10.26 0.23
C ILE A 10 5.45 10.31 0.19
N PHE A 11 4.86 10.32 -1.00
CA PHE A 11 3.43 10.31 -1.24
C PHE A 11 2.94 9.02 -1.91
N GLU A 12 3.73 7.95 -1.93
CA GLU A 12 3.26 6.61 -2.30
C GLU A 12 2.36 6.07 -1.16
N HIS A 13 1.24 6.76 -0.93
CA HIS A 13 0.13 6.39 -0.07
C HIS A 13 -0.63 5.25 -0.74
N ASP A 14 0.03 4.11 -0.90
CA ASP A 14 -0.62 2.88 -1.32
C ASP A 14 -1.51 2.40 -0.16
N PRO A 15 -2.85 2.53 -0.27
CA PRO A 15 -3.75 2.09 0.80
C PRO A 15 -3.62 0.59 1.08
N ALA A 16 -3.17 -0.23 0.11
CA ALA A 16 -2.90 -1.65 0.35
C ALA A 16 -1.66 -1.86 1.23
N ARG A 17 -0.58 -1.12 0.96
CA ARG A 17 0.63 -1.13 1.80
C ARG A 17 0.34 -0.64 3.21
N LEU A 18 -0.45 0.44 3.34
CA LEU A 18 -0.87 0.98 4.65
C LEU A 18 -1.79 0.01 5.40
N ALA A 19 -2.72 -0.66 4.72
CA ALA A 19 -3.56 -1.68 5.35
C ALA A 19 -2.72 -2.83 5.94
N LYS A 20 -1.72 -3.29 5.21
CA LYS A 20 -0.79 -4.32 5.69
C LYS A 20 0.00 -3.85 6.91
N ALA A 21 0.51 -2.62 6.89
CA ALA A 21 1.23 -2.04 8.04
C ALA A 21 0.35 -1.98 9.29
N ASN A 22 -0.92 -1.57 9.14
CA ASN A 22 -1.88 -1.54 10.24
C ASN A 22 -2.19 -2.94 10.81
N ARG A 23 -2.28 -3.99 9.97
CA ARG A 23 -2.43 -5.36 10.49
C ARG A 23 -1.25 -5.79 11.36
N VAL A 24 -0.02 -5.51 10.94
CA VAL A 24 1.18 -5.82 11.74
C VAL A 24 1.20 -5.01 13.04
N ALA A 25 0.77 -3.75 12.99
CA ALA A 25 0.63 -2.91 14.18
C ALA A 25 -0.43 -3.46 15.15
N ALA A 26 -1.57 -3.98 14.65
CA ALA A 26 -2.59 -4.61 15.47
C ALA A 26 -2.04 -5.83 16.23
N GLU A 27 -1.33 -6.72 15.54
CA GLU A 27 -0.69 -7.89 16.17
C GLU A 27 0.38 -7.49 17.20
N THR A 28 1.15 -6.43 16.90
CA THR A 28 2.17 -5.90 17.81
C THR A 28 1.53 -5.28 19.05
N ALA A 29 0.41 -4.57 18.90
CA ALA A 29 -0.31 -3.95 20.01
C ALA A 29 -0.74 -4.97 21.08
N LEU A 30 -1.14 -6.19 20.67
CA LEU A 30 -1.46 -7.27 21.62
C LEU A 30 -0.25 -7.74 22.44
N ARG A 31 0.98 -7.50 21.97
CA ARG A 31 2.22 -7.94 22.64
C ARG A 31 2.92 -6.82 23.39
N ASP A 32 2.38 -5.61 23.33
CA ASP A 32 3.00 -4.41 23.86
C ASP A 32 2.85 -4.34 25.39
N VAL A 33 3.81 -4.94 26.10
CA VAL A 33 3.79 -5.10 27.57
C VAL A 33 3.80 -3.78 28.34
N GLN A 34 4.01 -2.65 27.67
CA GLN A 34 3.98 -1.33 28.28
C GLN A 34 2.54 -0.87 28.59
N PHE A 35 1.54 -1.51 27.97
CA PHE A 35 0.12 -1.16 28.13
C PHE A 35 -0.64 -2.23 28.91
N SER A 36 -1.70 -1.81 29.60
CA SER A 36 -2.63 -2.73 30.24
C SER A 36 -3.31 -3.65 29.22
N ALA A 37 -3.88 -4.77 29.67
CA ALA A 37 -4.57 -5.71 28.78
C ALA A 37 -5.72 -5.04 28.01
N THR A 38 -6.47 -4.15 28.66
CA THR A 38 -7.56 -3.39 28.04
C THR A 38 -7.04 -2.43 26.96
N GLU A 39 -6.03 -1.62 27.27
CA GLU A 39 -5.43 -0.69 26.31
C GLU A 39 -4.80 -1.41 25.11
N ARG A 40 -4.19 -2.58 25.33
CA ARG A 40 -3.68 -3.42 24.24
C ARG A 40 -4.79 -3.87 23.30
N GLN A 41 -5.94 -4.27 23.85
CA GLN A 41 -7.10 -4.68 23.06
C GLN A 41 -7.69 -3.49 22.28
N GLU A 42 -7.86 -2.34 22.93
CA GLU A 42 -8.34 -1.12 22.28
C GLU A 42 -7.43 -0.68 21.12
N ARG A 43 -6.11 -0.74 21.32
CA ARG A 43 -5.11 -0.44 20.28
C ARG A 43 -5.17 -1.43 19.13
N HIS A 44 -5.29 -2.73 19.45
CA HIS A 44 -5.47 -3.77 18.43
C HIS A 44 -6.72 -3.49 17.58
N ASP A 45 -7.85 -3.20 18.21
CA ASP A 45 -9.13 -2.98 17.55
C ASP A 45 -9.09 -1.72 16.68
N TYR A 46 -8.43 -0.66 17.16
CA TYR A 46 -8.16 0.55 16.38
C TYR A 46 -7.39 0.25 15.09
N TYR A 47 -6.22 -0.40 15.20
CA TYR A 47 -5.39 -0.70 14.03
C TYR A 47 -6.08 -1.68 13.08
N LEU A 48 -6.84 -2.63 13.60
CA LEU A 48 -7.61 -3.56 12.78
C LEU A 48 -8.72 -2.83 12.00
N GLY A 49 -9.44 -1.91 12.65
CA GLY A 49 -10.44 -1.06 12.02
C GLY A 49 -9.86 -0.22 10.88
N GLU A 50 -8.71 0.43 11.12
CA GLU A 50 -8.02 1.21 10.10
C GLU A 50 -7.52 0.34 8.94
N ALA A 51 -7.00 -0.87 9.22
CA ALA A 51 -6.63 -1.82 8.17
C ALA A 51 -7.82 -2.15 7.27
N LEU A 52 -8.98 -2.46 7.84
CA LEU A 52 -10.19 -2.77 7.08
C LEU A 52 -10.68 -1.58 6.23
N ARG A 53 -10.64 -0.37 6.79
CA ARG A 53 -10.96 0.87 6.07
C ARG A 53 -10.03 1.08 4.88
N LEU A 54 -8.73 0.89 5.08
CA LEU A 54 -7.72 1.03 4.03
C LEU A 54 -7.83 -0.06 2.95
N GLU A 55 -8.20 -1.30 3.30
CA GLU A 55 -8.50 -2.34 2.30
C GLU A 55 -9.73 -2.00 1.46
N ALA A 56 -10.77 -1.43 2.08
CA ALA A 56 -11.92 -0.93 1.35
C ALA A 56 -11.53 0.19 0.37
N LEU A 57 -10.63 1.09 0.78
CA LEU A 57 -10.11 2.13 -0.09
C LEU A 57 -9.23 1.56 -1.22
N ALA A 58 -8.34 0.61 -0.91
CA ALA A 58 -7.48 -0.03 -1.90
C ALA A 58 -8.29 -0.76 -2.98
N ARG A 59 -9.43 -1.36 -2.62
CA ARG A 59 -10.35 -1.96 -3.59
C ARG A 59 -10.94 -0.93 -4.55
N GLN A 60 -11.19 0.30 -4.09
CA GLN A 60 -11.72 1.41 -4.89
C GLN A 60 -10.64 2.05 -5.77
N CYS A 61 -9.39 2.12 -5.28
CA CYS A 61 -8.27 2.73 -5.99
C CYS A 61 -7.64 1.82 -7.07
N LYS A 62 -8.17 0.61 -7.32
CA LYS A 62 -7.62 -0.30 -8.35
C LYS A 62 -7.55 0.45 -9.69
N PRO A 63 -6.36 0.62 -10.29
CA PRO A 63 -6.25 1.30 -11.56
C PRO A 63 -6.98 0.49 -12.63
N ALA A 64 -7.68 1.19 -13.52
CA ALA A 64 -8.23 0.57 -14.73
C ALA A 64 -7.14 -0.26 -15.42
N PRO A 65 -7.44 -1.48 -15.91
CA PRO A 65 -6.43 -2.35 -16.50
C PRO A 65 -5.67 -1.56 -17.57
N ALA A 66 -4.36 -1.42 -17.39
CA ALA A 66 -3.50 -0.74 -18.32
C ALA A 66 -3.76 -1.32 -19.71
N ARG A 67 -4.40 -0.52 -20.56
CA ARG A 67 -4.74 -0.89 -21.94
C ARG A 67 -3.40 -1.22 -22.59
N ARG A 68 -3.10 -2.52 -22.78
CA ARG A 68 -1.87 -3.00 -23.43
C ARG A 68 -1.75 -2.23 -24.74
N ARG A 69 -0.86 -1.24 -24.78
CA ARG A 69 -0.58 -0.49 -25.99
C ARG A 69 0.24 -1.41 -26.87
N THR A 70 -0.43 -2.19 -27.71
CA THR A 70 0.20 -2.95 -28.78
C THR A 70 0.81 -1.93 -29.74
N THR A 71 2.09 -1.61 -29.54
CA THR A 71 2.87 -0.87 -30.52
C THR A 71 2.98 -1.78 -31.75
N ARG A 72 2.13 -1.55 -32.76
CA ARG A 72 2.38 -2.06 -34.10
C ARG A 72 3.68 -1.40 -34.57
N GLN A 73 4.76 -2.17 -34.60
CA GLN A 73 5.93 -1.83 -35.41
C GLN A 73 5.47 -1.81 -36.88
N THR A 74 5.24 -0.62 -37.42
CA THR A 74 5.16 -0.42 -38.87
C THR A 74 6.54 -0.67 -39.44
N GLY A 75 6.66 -1.73 -40.25
CA GLY A 75 7.88 -2.12 -40.92
C GLY A 75 8.41 -0.99 -41.82
N ALA A 76 9.73 -0.80 -41.74
CA ALA A 76 10.50 0.05 -42.61
C ALA A 76 10.40 -0.42 -44.07
N THR A 77 10.21 0.51 -45.00
CA THR A 77 10.43 0.30 -46.44
C THR A 77 11.68 1.07 -46.83
N PRO A 78 12.76 0.42 -47.30
CA PRO A 78 13.77 1.09 -48.10
C PRO A 78 13.53 0.80 -49.58
N ARG A 79 13.54 1.84 -50.40
CA ARG A 79 13.82 1.76 -51.84
C ARG A 79 15.00 2.64 -52.14
#